data_AF-A0A5S3WDL0-F1
#
_entry.id   AF-A0A5S3WDL0-F1
#
_cell.length_a   1.000
_cell.length_b   1.000
_cell.length_c   1.000
_cell.angle_alpha   90.00
_cell.angle_beta   90.00
_cell.angle_gamma   90.00
#
_symmetry.space_group_name_H-M   'P 1'
#
loop_
_entity.id
_entity.type
_entity.pdbx_description
1 polymer ?
#
loop_
_entity_poly.entity_id
_entity_poly.type
_entity_poly.pdbx_seq_one_letter_code
_entity_poly.pdbx_strand_id
1 'polypeptide(L)'
;MDRVVVLALLFLCTLFSAYTCALPLNTDTTTLSDDNLWRPTTSSDTAPSAEQIVSLYKNSTETNNLLGKNGAVVTKIALQSNTPSDWYILPQANFIDVGVAYWQSDNGDLIKLADFSQSHINQPAIIMHGQAFKLSFANAGRGYLWIYLDAKRYPTPVDLKVLSEPAFLHHQFYVNSLTLIAISVMLTLAVMAFVMFLRVKQKVALFCAGYVGLHGLGWAFASGAVNAIYTSPTFNKHYLGMYLFAFAISCASAYTYYLFNFDKEKTNKLGSALKYFTYASLVCGVCSVFMPFYIVFYVAHLLAATWVMLSITTGFAMLSLNDFRAKYFLFGNLLYSLSLAVYVAFHFNMINASSSEIFVLSALAIDCVCILLSLSEWLKLKQHEFNIILYQSRFDPLTQVGNRLLLDDELTKLSISSYVIVFIDCDGIKKINDALGHTKGDEFLVNAANLMKNHVPHNTAVFRTGGDEFIWLCKVANKAELSQITVALKEKLNSLHHTIKQQWPQSGISYGIASSDECQNHTECLTLADERMYSLKSAHKLKAS
;
A
#
# COMPACT_ATOMS: atom_id res chain seq x y z
N MET A 1 59.39 -58.17 11.40
CA MET A 1 58.13 -57.48 11.75
C MET A 1 57.86 -56.49 10.64
N ASP A 2 57.01 -56.90 9.73
CA ASP A 2 57.07 -56.51 8.33
C ASP A 2 56.39 -55.18 8.03
N ARG A 3 56.97 -54.44 7.08
CA ARG A 3 56.37 -53.27 6.43
C ARG A 3 54.97 -53.58 5.87
N VAL A 4 54.67 -54.86 5.61
CA VAL A 4 53.35 -55.36 5.19
C VAL A 4 52.31 -55.26 6.32
N VAL A 5 52.70 -55.48 7.58
CA VAL A 5 51.80 -55.35 8.74
C VAL A 5 51.51 -53.88 9.02
N VAL A 6 52.50 -53.00 8.86
CA VAL A 6 52.32 -51.54 9.01
C VAL A 6 51.47 -50.96 7.87
N LEU A 7 51.65 -51.41 6.63
CA LEU A 7 50.77 -51.01 5.52
C LEU A 7 49.36 -51.59 5.66
N ALA A 8 49.20 -52.83 6.15
CA ALA A 8 47.89 -53.42 6.40
C ALA A 8 47.16 -52.72 7.56
N LEU A 9 47.87 -52.30 8.60
CA LEU A 9 47.33 -51.47 9.70
C LEU A 9 46.99 -50.05 9.24
N LEU A 10 47.79 -49.43 8.37
CA LEU A 10 47.46 -48.14 7.76
C LEU A 10 46.27 -48.24 6.81
N PHE A 11 46.13 -49.34 6.06
CA PHE A 11 44.99 -49.61 5.18
C PHE A 11 43.71 -49.93 5.98
N LEU A 12 43.82 -50.65 7.10
CA LEU A 12 42.72 -50.85 8.05
C LEU A 12 42.35 -49.56 8.79
N CYS A 13 43.30 -48.69 9.13
CA CYS A 13 43.03 -47.38 9.73
C CYS A 13 42.38 -46.39 8.75
N THR A 14 42.58 -46.56 7.43
CA THR A 14 41.84 -45.79 6.41
C THR A 14 40.43 -46.33 6.14
N LEU A 15 40.16 -47.59 6.49
CA LEU A 15 38.83 -48.21 6.41
C LEU A 15 38.00 -47.97 7.69
N PHE A 16 38.65 -47.82 8.84
CA PHE A 16 38.05 -47.31 10.06
C PHE A 16 38.20 -45.78 10.14
N SER A 17 37.56 -45.07 9.20
CA SER A 17 37.26 -43.65 9.42
C SER A 17 36.52 -43.56 10.74
N ALA A 18 37.05 -42.74 11.67
CA ALA A 18 36.52 -42.39 12.97
C ALA A 18 35.08 -42.86 13.23
N TYR A 19 34.85 -43.57 14.34
CA TYR A 19 33.52 -43.69 14.93
C TYR A 19 33.02 -42.27 15.26
N THR A 20 32.48 -41.56 14.27
CA THR A 20 31.65 -40.38 14.48
C THR A 20 30.49 -40.89 15.30
N CYS A 21 30.40 -40.45 16.55
CA CYS A 21 29.27 -40.76 17.42
C CYS A 21 28.00 -40.37 16.64
N ALA A 22 27.13 -41.35 16.35
CA ALA A 22 25.91 -41.05 15.62
C ALA A 22 25.03 -40.15 16.48
N LEU A 23 24.49 -39.10 15.87
CA LEU A 23 23.61 -38.18 16.57
C LEU A 23 22.33 -38.94 16.96
N PRO A 24 22.01 -39.08 18.26
CA PRO A 24 20.81 -39.75 18.69
C PRO A 24 19.59 -38.84 18.44
N LEU A 25 18.61 -39.36 17.71
CA LEU A 25 17.33 -38.69 17.46
C LEU A 25 16.36 -39.03 18.60
N ASN A 26 16.48 -38.31 19.72
CA ASN A 26 15.71 -38.54 20.94
C ASN A 26 15.04 -37.28 21.52
N THR A 27 15.32 -36.11 20.95
CA THR A 27 14.71 -34.82 21.30
C THR A 27 13.81 -34.34 20.18
N ASP A 28 12.82 -33.50 20.48
CA ASP A 28 11.91 -32.93 19.47
C ASP A 28 12.63 -32.08 18.42
N THR A 29 13.79 -31.53 18.74
CA THR A 29 14.58 -30.69 17.84
C THR A 29 16.05 -30.89 18.10
N THR A 30 16.82 -31.11 17.04
CA THR A 30 18.28 -31.06 17.05
C THR A 30 18.77 -30.19 15.91
N THR A 31 19.73 -29.30 16.19
CA THR A 31 20.33 -28.41 15.18
C THR A 31 21.81 -28.72 15.06
N LEU A 32 22.26 -28.97 13.84
CA LEU A 32 23.68 -29.02 13.48
C LEU A 32 24.06 -27.66 12.90
N SER A 33 25.02 -26.99 13.54
CA SER A 33 25.56 -25.71 13.08
C SER A 33 26.20 -25.88 11.70
N ASP A 34 26.07 -24.88 10.84
CA ASP A 34 26.78 -24.73 9.57
C ASP A 34 28.32 -24.89 9.72
N ASP A 35 28.84 -24.64 10.93
CA ASP A 35 30.28 -24.69 11.23
C ASP A 35 30.91 -26.07 10.97
N ASN A 36 31.80 -26.15 9.97
CA ASN A 36 32.47 -27.38 9.51
C ASN A 36 31.52 -28.51 9.08
N LEU A 37 30.28 -28.18 8.74
CA LEU A 37 29.27 -29.16 8.36
C LEU A 37 29.38 -29.55 6.88
N TRP A 38 29.70 -28.58 6.03
CA TRP A 38 29.61 -28.71 4.58
C TRP A 38 30.98 -28.88 3.92
N ARG A 39 30.99 -29.52 2.75
CA ARG A 39 32.17 -29.65 1.89
C ARG A 39 31.87 -29.08 0.51
N PRO A 40 32.54 -28.00 0.08
CA PRO A 40 32.34 -27.42 -1.24
C PRO A 40 32.69 -28.40 -2.36
N THR A 41 31.93 -28.37 -3.45
CA THR A 41 32.10 -29.27 -4.59
C THR A 41 31.71 -28.60 -5.91
N THR A 42 31.81 -29.33 -7.01
CA THR A 42 31.47 -28.83 -8.35
C THR A 42 29.95 -28.78 -8.55
N SER A 43 29.43 -27.62 -8.92
CA SER A 43 28.03 -27.44 -9.29
C SER A 43 27.62 -28.30 -10.47
N SER A 44 26.35 -28.71 -10.47
CA SER A 44 25.74 -29.57 -11.48
C SER A 44 24.29 -29.16 -11.67
N ASP A 45 23.88 -28.96 -12.93
CA ASP A 45 22.49 -28.60 -13.28
C ASP A 45 21.49 -29.72 -12.94
N THR A 46 21.98 -30.95 -12.77
CA THR A 46 21.16 -32.11 -12.40
C THR A 46 21.58 -32.68 -11.05
N ALA A 47 20.61 -33.19 -10.28
CA ALA A 47 20.88 -33.86 -9.02
C ALA A 47 21.88 -35.02 -9.20
N PRO A 48 23.00 -35.03 -8.45
CA PRO A 48 24.01 -36.08 -8.59
C PRO A 48 23.46 -37.44 -8.14
N SER A 49 23.90 -38.49 -8.81
CA SER A 49 23.61 -39.88 -8.43
C SER A 49 24.30 -40.26 -7.13
N ALA A 50 23.89 -41.38 -6.54
CA ALA A 50 24.47 -41.95 -5.32
C ALA A 50 26.00 -42.09 -5.41
N GLU A 51 26.53 -42.65 -6.50
CA GLU A 51 27.96 -42.84 -6.71
C GLU A 51 28.71 -41.50 -6.84
N GLN A 52 28.12 -40.53 -7.54
CA GLN A 52 28.69 -39.20 -7.69
C GLN A 52 28.79 -38.47 -6.35
N ILE A 53 27.75 -38.51 -5.51
CA ILE A 53 27.79 -37.86 -4.18
C ILE A 53 28.94 -38.39 -3.32
N VAL A 54 29.14 -39.71 -3.31
CA VAL A 54 30.25 -40.32 -2.55
C VAL A 54 31.61 -39.86 -3.09
N SER A 55 31.76 -39.77 -4.41
CA SER A 55 32.97 -39.25 -5.05
C SER A 55 33.22 -37.78 -4.68
N LEU A 56 32.20 -36.94 -4.79
CA LEU A 56 32.27 -35.51 -4.47
C LEU A 56 32.65 -35.29 -3.00
N TYR A 57 32.11 -36.07 -2.07
CA TYR A 57 32.43 -35.98 -0.64
C TYR A 57 33.88 -36.41 -0.32
N LYS A 58 34.39 -37.46 -0.98
CA LYS A 58 35.77 -37.93 -0.79
C LYS A 58 36.81 -36.96 -1.33
N ASN A 59 36.47 -36.26 -2.42
CA ASN A 59 37.36 -35.31 -3.11
C ASN A 59 37.28 -33.88 -2.58
N SER A 60 36.49 -33.63 -1.53
CA SER A 60 36.27 -32.30 -0.95
C SER A 60 36.70 -32.25 0.52
N THR A 61 37.08 -31.04 0.96
CA THR A 61 37.43 -30.75 2.35
C THR A 61 36.34 -29.92 3.01
N GLU A 62 36.26 -29.99 4.34
CA GLU A 62 35.33 -29.19 5.12
C GLU A 62 35.60 -27.69 4.94
N THR A 63 34.52 -26.92 4.96
CA THR A 63 34.57 -25.45 4.98
C THR A 63 34.04 -24.94 6.30
N ASN A 64 34.61 -23.83 6.79
CA ASN A 64 34.17 -23.22 8.04
C ASN A 64 32.67 -22.94 8.05
N ASN A 65 32.13 -22.18 7.10
CA ASN A 65 30.68 -21.94 6.97
C ASN A 65 30.33 -21.61 5.50
N LEU A 66 29.03 -21.55 5.18
CA LEU A 66 28.50 -21.24 3.85
C LEU A 66 28.04 -19.80 3.69
N LEU A 67 28.04 -18.99 4.75
CA LEU A 67 27.59 -17.61 4.70
C LEU A 67 28.28 -16.81 3.58
N GLY A 68 27.46 -16.25 2.69
CA GLY A 68 27.90 -15.41 1.57
C GLY A 68 28.52 -16.19 0.40
N LYS A 69 28.64 -17.51 0.49
CA LYS A 69 29.18 -18.38 -0.56
C LYS A 69 28.11 -18.75 -1.59
N ASN A 70 28.54 -19.42 -2.65
CA ASN A 70 27.71 -19.92 -3.74
C ASN A 70 28.24 -21.27 -4.22
N GLY A 71 27.42 -21.95 -5.03
CA GLY A 71 27.78 -23.22 -5.66
C GLY A 71 27.46 -24.43 -4.79
N ALA A 72 27.89 -25.61 -5.27
CA ALA A 72 27.49 -26.87 -4.68
C ALA A 72 28.27 -27.25 -3.42
N VAL A 73 27.57 -27.93 -2.51
CA VAL A 73 28.11 -28.46 -1.26
C VAL A 73 27.54 -29.84 -0.98
N VAL A 74 28.32 -30.66 -0.27
CA VAL A 74 27.90 -31.98 0.17
C VAL A 74 28.24 -32.19 1.64
N THR A 75 27.40 -32.92 2.36
CA THR A 75 27.67 -33.36 3.73
C THR A 75 27.25 -34.81 3.95
N LYS A 76 27.82 -35.42 4.99
CA LYS A 76 27.55 -36.78 5.44
C LYS A 76 27.43 -36.77 6.97
N ILE A 77 26.28 -37.22 7.48
CA ILE A 77 25.96 -37.13 8.91
C ILE A 77 25.53 -38.50 9.40
N ALA A 78 26.15 -38.96 10.50
CA ALA A 78 25.73 -40.19 11.16
C ALA A 78 24.53 -39.92 12.07
N LEU A 79 23.42 -40.61 11.84
CA LEU A 79 22.18 -40.51 12.62
C LEU A 79 21.79 -41.86 13.20
N GLN A 80 21.20 -41.85 14.38
CA GLN A 80 20.68 -43.05 15.04
C GLN A 80 19.31 -42.76 15.64
N SER A 81 18.35 -43.63 15.36
CA SER A 81 17.05 -43.65 16.05
C SER A 81 16.90 -44.93 16.86
N ASN A 82 16.47 -44.81 18.11
CA ASN A 82 16.28 -45.94 19.01
C ASN A 82 14.85 -46.50 18.97
N THR A 83 13.92 -45.81 18.30
CA THR A 83 12.51 -46.21 18.18
C THR A 83 12.02 -45.98 16.75
N PRO A 84 11.04 -46.76 16.27
CA PRO A 84 10.36 -46.45 15.02
C PRO A 84 9.77 -45.04 15.08
N SER A 85 10.18 -44.18 14.15
CA SER A 85 9.84 -42.76 14.18
C SER A 85 10.08 -42.09 12.85
N ASP A 86 9.27 -41.07 12.59
CA ASP A 86 9.39 -40.19 11.44
C ASP A 86 10.02 -38.86 11.86
N TRP A 87 11.03 -38.45 11.12
CA TRP A 87 11.79 -37.23 11.34
C TRP A 87 11.77 -36.37 10.10
N TYR A 88 11.83 -35.05 10.28
CA TYR A 88 11.94 -34.10 9.18
C TYR A 88 13.26 -33.38 9.25
N ILE A 89 13.99 -33.38 8.13
CA ILE A 89 15.26 -32.70 7.98
C ILE A 89 15.03 -31.40 7.21
N LEU A 90 15.46 -30.29 7.78
CA LEU A 90 15.27 -28.94 7.26
C LEU A 90 16.64 -28.27 7.07
N PRO A 91 17.19 -28.27 5.84
CA PRO A 91 18.27 -27.38 5.49
C PRO A 91 17.79 -25.93 5.58
N GLN A 92 18.39 -25.15 6.47
CA GLN A 92 18.05 -23.73 6.70
C GLN A 92 18.63 -22.84 5.59
N ALA A 93 18.20 -23.08 4.35
CA ALA A 93 18.55 -22.27 3.19
C ALA A 93 17.28 -21.83 2.45
N ASN A 94 17.17 -20.52 2.22
CA ASN A 94 16.04 -19.92 1.51
C ASN A 94 16.03 -20.24 0.00
N PHE A 95 17.23 -20.42 -0.58
CA PHE A 95 17.42 -20.67 -2.00
C PHE A 95 18.17 -21.98 -2.19
N ILE A 96 17.54 -22.96 -2.85
CA ILE A 96 18.09 -24.28 -3.15
C ILE A 96 17.69 -24.62 -4.59
N ASP A 97 18.63 -24.48 -5.51
CA ASP A 97 18.44 -24.79 -6.92
C ASP A 97 18.40 -26.29 -7.16
N VAL A 98 19.34 -27.00 -6.54
CA VAL A 98 19.39 -28.47 -6.50
C VAL A 98 19.53 -28.91 -5.05
N GLY A 99 18.63 -29.76 -4.60
CA GLY A 99 18.62 -30.31 -3.25
C GLY A 99 18.28 -31.78 -3.28
N VAL A 100 19.22 -32.65 -2.95
CA VAL A 100 18.99 -34.10 -2.93
C VAL A 100 19.54 -34.74 -1.67
N ALA A 101 18.77 -35.66 -1.10
CA ALA A 101 19.14 -36.44 0.07
C ALA A 101 19.17 -37.93 -0.26
N TYR A 102 20.16 -38.62 0.30
CA TYR A 102 20.29 -40.06 0.24
C TYR A 102 20.49 -40.64 1.63
N TRP A 103 19.98 -41.85 1.84
CA TRP A 103 20.14 -42.60 3.08
C TRP A 103 20.96 -43.86 2.85
N GLN A 104 21.89 -44.13 3.77
CA GLN A 104 22.70 -45.35 3.79
C GLN A 104 22.60 -45.98 5.17
N SER A 105 22.02 -47.17 5.30
CA SER A 105 22.14 -47.95 6.54
C SER A 105 23.57 -48.46 6.71
N ASP A 106 23.99 -48.80 7.93
CA ASP A 106 25.39 -49.19 8.24
C ASP A 106 25.98 -50.24 7.28
N ASN A 107 25.16 -51.16 6.74
CA ASN A 107 25.56 -52.21 5.79
C ASN A 107 24.76 -52.20 4.47
N GLY A 108 24.10 -51.09 4.14
CA GLY A 108 23.22 -50.99 2.96
C GLY A 108 23.77 -50.14 1.83
N ASP A 109 23.14 -50.27 0.67
CA ASP A 109 23.36 -49.38 -0.48
C ASP A 109 22.81 -47.98 -0.20
N LEU A 110 23.36 -47.00 -0.92
CA LEU A 110 22.94 -45.60 -0.82
C LEU A 110 21.64 -45.38 -1.62
N ILE A 111 20.52 -45.16 -0.93
CA ILE A 111 19.18 -45.05 -1.53
C ILE A 111 18.74 -43.57 -1.57
N LYS A 112 18.18 -43.12 -2.70
CA LYS A 112 17.63 -41.75 -2.82
C LYS A 112 16.45 -41.60 -1.87
N LEU A 113 16.57 -40.68 -0.92
CA LEU A 113 15.54 -40.40 0.08
C LEU A 113 14.56 -39.35 -0.43
N ALA A 114 15.09 -38.22 -0.92
CA ALA A 114 14.27 -37.10 -1.35
C ALA A 114 14.97 -36.23 -2.40
N ASP A 115 14.16 -35.67 -3.29
CA ASP A 115 14.52 -34.52 -4.12
C ASP A 115 13.72 -33.33 -3.61
N PHE A 116 14.40 -32.37 -2.99
CA PHE A 116 13.80 -31.17 -2.41
C PHE A 116 14.30 -29.90 -3.12
N SER A 117 14.72 -30.05 -4.36
CA SER A 117 15.04 -28.94 -5.26
C SER A 117 13.81 -28.03 -5.45
N GLN A 118 13.98 -26.71 -5.38
CA GLN A 118 12.86 -25.77 -5.50
C GLN A 118 12.26 -25.67 -6.91
N SER A 119 12.95 -26.21 -7.92
CA SER A 119 12.50 -26.30 -9.31
C SER A 119 11.59 -27.51 -9.58
N HIS A 120 11.58 -28.54 -8.72
CA HIS A 120 10.83 -29.77 -8.95
C HIS A 120 9.40 -29.74 -8.38
N ILE A 121 8.48 -30.50 -9.02
CA ILE A 121 7.02 -30.44 -8.82
C ILE A 121 6.56 -31.14 -7.53
N ASN A 122 7.24 -32.21 -7.09
CA ASN A 122 6.80 -33.04 -5.96
C ASN A 122 7.70 -32.83 -4.74
N GLN A 123 7.47 -31.73 -4.01
CA GLN A 123 8.15 -31.53 -2.73
C GLN A 123 7.55 -32.47 -1.68
N PRO A 124 8.37 -33.25 -0.95
CA PRO A 124 7.89 -34.23 0.02
C PRO A 124 7.27 -33.59 1.27
N ALA A 125 7.65 -32.35 1.59
CA ALA A 125 7.07 -31.57 2.69
C ALA A 125 7.13 -30.07 2.35
N ILE A 126 5.98 -29.38 2.47
CA ILE A 126 5.85 -27.96 2.08
C ILE A 126 6.02 -27.06 3.29
N ILE A 127 7.15 -26.37 3.38
CA ILE A 127 7.38 -25.32 4.38
C ILE A 127 7.78 -24.02 3.66
N MET A 128 7.17 -22.90 4.05
CA MET A 128 7.53 -21.59 3.52
C MET A 128 8.88 -21.15 4.10
N HIS A 129 9.63 -20.35 3.34
CA HIS A 129 10.97 -19.88 3.74
C HIS A 129 11.98 -21.00 4.01
N GLY A 130 11.86 -22.13 3.33
CA GLY A 130 12.80 -23.22 3.47
C GLY A 130 12.42 -24.45 2.65
N GLN A 131 13.11 -25.55 2.89
CA GLN A 131 12.80 -26.87 2.35
C GLN A 131 12.88 -27.92 3.46
N ALA A 132 12.08 -28.97 3.32
CA ALA A 132 12.05 -30.08 4.27
C ALA A 132 11.87 -31.41 3.55
N PHE A 133 12.43 -32.47 4.10
CA PHE A 133 12.16 -33.84 3.65
C PHE A 133 12.05 -34.81 4.81
N LYS A 134 11.30 -35.89 4.59
CA LYS A 134 11.01 -36.92 5.59
C LYS A 134 12.10 -37.98 5.62
N LEU A 135 12.50 -38.40 6.81
CA LEU A 135 13.38 -39.53 7.10
C LEU A 135 12.64 -40.48 8.04
N SER A 136 12.35 -41.68 7.56
CA SER A 136 11.56 -42.68 8.29
C SER A 136 12.43 -43.83 8.79
N PHE A 137 12.33 -44.15 10.08
CA PHE A 137 12.94 -45.33 10.68
C PHE A 137 11.84 -46.37 10.95
N ALA A 138 11.86 -47.49 10.21
CA ALA A 138 10.91 -48.59 10.43
C ALA A 138 11.20 -49.36 11.73
N ASN A 139 12.48 -49.45 12.11
CA ASN A 139 12.98 -50.07 13.33
C ASN A 139 14.10 -49.20 13.92
N ALA A 140 14.51 -49.47 15.16
CA ALA A 140 15.73 -48.89 15.72
C ALA A 140 16.91 -49.18 14.78
N GLY A 141 17.65 -48.15 14.41
CA GLY A 141 18.65 -48.25 13.36
C GLY A 141 19.58 -47.06 13.32
N ARG A 142 20.77 -47.32 12.76
CA ARG A 142 21.82 -46.34 12.54
C ARG A 142 22.16 -46.30 11.04
N GLY A 143 22.53 -45.12 10.57
CA GLY A 143 23.00 -44.94 9.21
C GLY A 143 23.56 -43.54 8.98
N TYR A 144 23.82 -43.26 7.71
CA TYR A 144 24.38 -42.02 7.24
C TYR A 144 23.40 -41.30 6.32
N LEU A 145 23.10 -40.05 6.67
CA LEU A 145 22.37 -39.12 5.83
C LEU A 145 23.38 -38.35 4.99
N TRP A 146 23.18 -38.39 3.67
CA TRP A 146 23.97 -37.65 2.69
C TRP A 146 23.10 -36.56 2.10
N ILE A 147 23.59 -35.33 2.10
CA ILE A 147 22.85 -34.18 1.55
C ILE A 147 23.75 -33.44 0.57
N TYR A 148 23.22 -33.16 -0.60
CA TYR A 148 23.82 -32.28 -1.60
C TYR A 148 22.92 -31.06 -1.79
N LEU A 149 23.51 -29.87 -1.77
CA LEU A 149 22.84 -28.61 -2.07
C LEU A 149 23.62 -27.87 -3.17
N ASP A 150 22.90 -27.15 -4.02
CA ASP A 150 23.46 -26.16 -4.93
C ASP A 150 22.58 -24.91 -4.91
N ALA A 151 23.20 -23.74 -4.82
CA ALA A 151 22.50 -22.46 -4.82
C ALA A 151 23.36 -21.37 -5.44
N LYS A 152 22.71 -20.41 -6.13
CA LYS A 152 23.39 -19.20 -6.62
C LYS A 152 24.00 -18.38 -5.49
N ARG A 153 23.47 -18.50 -4.27
CA ARG A 153 23.97 -17.82 -3.07
C ARG A 153 23.38 -18.40 -1.78
N TYR A 154 24.21 -18.52 -0.75
CA TYR A 154 23.80 -18.78 0.62
C TYR A 154 23.83 -17.46 1.42
N PRO A 155 22.67 -16.81 1.62
CA PRO A 155 22.59 -15.51 2.25
C PRO A 155 22.75 -15.57 3.79
N THR A 156 22.59 -16.75 4.38
CA THR A 156 22.65 -17.05 5.81
C THR A 156 23.45 -18.33 6.02
N PRO A 157 23.93 -18.63 7.24
CA PRO A 157 24.48 -19.95 7.56
C PRO A 157 23.45 -21.05 7.28
N VAL A 158 23.89 -22.19 6.74
CA VAL A 158 22.98 -23.30 6.38
C VAL A 158 23.06 -24.38 7.47
N ASP A 159 22.42 -24.10 8.59
CA ASP A 159 22.23 -25.09 9.64
C ASP A 159 21.32 -26.23 9.16
N LEU A 160 21.51 -27.43 9.70
CA LEU A 160 20.59 -28.55 9.50
C LEU A 160 19.76 -28.76 10.77
N LYS A 161 18.45 -28.53 10.68
CA LYS A 161 17.52 -28.87 11.75
C LYS A 161 16.89 -30.22 11.50
N VAL A 162 16.84 -31.04 12.53
CA VAL A 162 16.16 -32.34 12.57
C VAL A 162 15.02 -32.21 13.57
N LEU A 163 13.79 -32.38 13.10
CA LEU A 163 12.58 -32.20 13.90
C LEU A 163 11.82 -33.52 14.00
N SER A 164 11.26 -33.80 15.18
CA SER A 164 10.24 -34.84 15.31
C SER A 164 9.01 -34.45 14.47
N GLU A 165 8.23 -35.42 14.01
CA GLU A 165 7.01 -35.13 13.23
C GLU A 165 6.06 -34.13 13.93
N PRO A 166 5.74 -34.24 15.23
CA PRO A 166 4.92 -33.23 15.92
C PRO A 166 5.55 -31.83 15.91
N ALA A 167 6.85 -31.73 16.16
CA ALA A 167 7.57 -30.45 16.16
C ALA A 167 7.58 -29.82 14.76
N PHE A 168 7.77 -30.63 13.71
CA PHE A 168 7.70 -30.17 12.32
C PHE A 168 6.31 -29.65 11.97
N LEU A 169 5.24 -30.39 12.26
CA LEU A 169 3.88 -29.98 11.94
C LEU A 169 3.50 -28.67 12.64
N HIS A 170 3.89 -28.49 13.91
CA HIS A 170 3.68 -27.24 14.62
C HIS A 170 4.47 -26.08 13.99
N HIS A 171 5.75 -26.30 13.66
CA HIS A 171 6.58 -25.31 13.01
C HIS A 171 6.03 -24.91 11.62
N GLN A 172 5.69 -25.90 10.80
CA GLN A 172 5.09 -25.73 9.48
C GLN A 172 3.78 -24.95 9.57
N PHE A 173 2.88 -25.31 10.48
CA PHE A 173 1.60 -24.62 10.66
C PHE A 173 1.81 -23.13 10.99
N TYR A 174 2.69 -22.83 11.95
CA TYR A 174 2.97 -21.45 12.36
C TYR A 174 3.57 -20.62 11.22
N VAL A 175 4.64 -21.13 10.59
CA VAL A 175 5.36 -20.43 9.52
C VAL A 175 4.45 -20.21 8.31
N ASN A 176 3.75 -21.24 7.86
CA ASN A 176 2.88 -21.14 6.68
C ASN A 176 1.68 -20.23 6.94
N SER A 177 1.05 -20.33 8.11
CA SER A 177 -0.14 -19.52 8.43
C SER A 177 0.19 -18.02 8.46
N LEU A 178 1.23 -17.62 9.19
CA LEU A 178 1.62 -16.21 9.27
C LEU A 178 2.04 -15.65 7.91
N THR A 179 2.80 -16.44 7.14
CA THR A 179 3.25 -16.06 5.81
C THR A 179 2.07 -15.82 4.87
N LEU A 180 1.12 -16.76 4.82
CA LEU A 180 -0.07 -16.65 3.97
C LEU A 180 -0.98 -15.51 4.40
N ILE A 181 -1.18 -15.29 5.71
CA ILE A 181 -1.97 -14.16 6.22
C ILE A 181 -1.34 -12.84 5.79
N ALA A 182 -0.04 -12.66 6.01
CA ALA A 182 0.67 -11.43 5.69
C ALA A 182 0.62 -11.11 4.18
N ILE A 183 0.91 -12.10 3.33
CA ILE A 183 0.82 -11.95 1.87
C ILE A 183 -0.61 -11.64 1.44
N SER A 184 -1.61 -12.35 1.98
CA SER A 184 -3.02 -12.15 1.63
C SER A 184 -3.49 -10.75 1.98
N VAL A 185 -3.10 -10.23 3.16
CA VAL A 185 -3.39 -8.85 3.57
C VAL A 185 -2.80 -7.88 2.56
N MET A 186 -1.50 -7.97 2.26
CA MET A 186 -0.84 -7.06 1.32
C MET A 186 -1.51 -7.11 -0.07
N LEU A 187 -1.71 -8.29 -0.65
CA LEU A 187 -2.32 -8.41 -1.98
C LEU A 187 -3.76 -7.88 -2.02
N THR A 188 -4.54 -8.10 -0.95
CA THR A 188 -5.90 -7.55 -0.83
C THR A 188 -5.88 -6.02 -0.81
N LEU A 189 -5.02 -5.42 0.02
CA LEU A 189 -4.88 -3.96 0.10
C LEU A 189 -4.38 -3.36 -1.23
N ALA A 190 -3.49 -4.06 -1.94
CA ALA A 190 -3.02 -3.65 -3.25
C ALA A 190 -4.16 -3.62 -4.29
N VAL A 191 -5.02 -4.64 -4.30
CA VAL A 191 -6.22 -4.67 -5.15
C VAL A 191 -7.17 -3.52 -4.80
N MET A 192 -7.40 -3.26 -3.50
CA MET A 192 -8.22 -2.13 -3.07
C MET A 192 -7.65 -0.79 -3.56
N ALA A 193 -6.35 -0.55 -3.38
CA ALA A 193 -5.68 0.64 -3.86
C ALA A 193 -5.74 0.77 -5.40
N PHE A 194 -5.65 -0.33 -6.13
CA PHE A 194 -5.75 -0.34 -7.59
C PHE A 194 -7.17 -0.03 -8.07
N VAL A 195 -8.20 -0.63 -7.48
CA VAL A 195 -9.61 -0.31 -7.77
C VAL A 195 -9.87 1.17 -7.49
N MET A 196 -9.32 1.70 -6.41
CA MET A 196 -9.40 3.11 -6.08
C MET A 196 -8.70 3.99 -7.13
N PHE A 197 -7.53 3.59 -7.64
CA PHE A 197 -6.89 4.25 -8.77
C PHE A 197 -7.79 4.24 -10.02
N LEU A 198 -8.45 3.14 -10.34
CA LEU A 198 -9.34 3.07 -11.51
C LEU A 198 -10.50 4.07 -11.40
N ARG A 199 -10.97 4.36 -10.19
CA ARG A 199 -12.05 5.33 -9.90
C ARG A 199 -11.58 6.78 -9.85
N VAL A 200 -10.51 7.06 -9.10
CA VAL A 200 -10.07 8.44 -8.82
C VAL A 200 -9.03 8.94 -9.84
N LYS A 201 -8.35 8.02 -10.55
CA LYS A 201 -7.29 8.30 -11.55
C LYS A 201 -6.10 9.11 -11.01
N GLN A 202 -5.86 9.06 -9.70
CA GLN A 202 -4.77 9.78 -9.04
C GLN A 202 -3.52 8.93 -8.94
N LYS A 203 -2.36 9.50 -9.28
CA LYS A 203 -1.06 8.80 -9.28
C LYS A 203 -0.70 8.21 -7.92
N VAL A 204 -1.03 8.89 -6.83
CA VAL A 204 -0.79 8.41 -5.45
C VAL A 204 -1.43 7.03 -5.20
N ALA A 205 -2.63 6.78 -5.74
CA ALA A 205 -3.32 5.51 -5.58
C ALA A 205 -2.64 4.39 -6.39
N LEU A 206 -2.19 4.69 -7.61
CA LEU A 206 -1.44 3.74 -8.45
C LEU A 206 -0.14 3.32 -7.77
N PHE A 207 0.64 4.28 -7.29
CA PHE A 207 1.90 3.99 -6.62
C PHE A 207 1.71 3.31 -5.26
N CYS A 208 0.60 3.57 -4.56
CA CYS A 208 0.22 2.79 -3.38
C CYS A 208 -0.04 1.32 -3.73
N ALA A 209 -0.83 1.06 -4.78
CA ALA A 209 -1.10 -0.29 -5.26
C ALA A 209 0.20 -1.02 -5.67
N GLY A 210 1.10 -0.33 -6.36
CA GLY A 210 2.42 -0.85 -6.72
C GLY A 210 3.30 -1.12 -5.49
N TYR A 211 3.33 -0.21 -4.52
CA TYR A 211 4.14 -0.35 -3.30
C TYR A 211 3.71 -1.60 -2.53
N VAL A 212 2.44 -1.68 -2.16
CA VAL A 212 1.91 -2.80 -1.38
C VAL A 212 1.90 -4.10 -2.18
N GLY A 213 1.50 -4.03 -3.45
CA GLY A 213 1.33 -5.20 -4.31
C GLY A 213 2.64 -5.87 -4.70
N LEU A 214 3.66 -5.09 -5.08
CA LEU A 214 4.96 -5.65 -5.46
C LEU A 214 5.71 -6.22 -4.25
N HIS A 215 5.55 -5.66 -3.06
CA HIS A 215 6.05 -6.29 -1.84
C HIS A 215 5.31 -7.60 -1.52
N GLY A 216 3.98 -7.61 -1.61
CA GLY A 216 3.19 -8.83 -1.41
C GLY A 216 3.57 -9.95 -2.39
N LEU A 217 3.70 -9.62 -3.68
CA LEU A 217 4.14 -10.56 -4.71
C LEU A 217 5.59 -11.00 -4.49
N GLY A 218 6.48 -10.06 -4.17
CA GLY A 218 7.89 -10.34 -3.93
C GLY A 218 8.09 -11.34 -2.80
N TRP A 219 7.38 -11.16 -1.69
CA TRP A 219 7.40 -12.10 -0.57
C TRP A 219 6.71 -13.43 -0.89
N ALA A 220 5.65 -13.44 -1.70
CA ALA A 220 5.03 -14.69 -2.16
C ALA A 220 5.97 -15.55 -2.99
N PHE A 221 6.83 -14.93 -3.81
CA PHE A 221 7.90 -15.65 -4.50
C PHE A 221 8.99 -16.09 -3.52
N ALA A 222 9.53 -15.17 -2.72
CA ALA A 222 10.66 -15.45 -1.82
C ALA A 222 10.34 -16.53 -0.77
N SER A 223 9.09 -16.61 -0.30
CA SER A 223 8.67 -17.62 0.67
C SER A 223 8.39 -19.00 0.07
N GLY A 224 8.23 -19.08 -1.26
CA GLY A 224 7.78 -20.30 -1.94
C GLY A 224 6.25 -20.46 -2.01
N ALA A 225 5.46 -19.49 -1.54
CA ALA A 225 3.99 -19.56 -1.59
C ALA A 225 3.46 -19.81 -3.00
N VAL A 226 4.09 -19.21 -4.01
CA VAL A 226 3.70 -19.37 -5.41
C VAL A 226 3.85 -20.82 -5.90
N ASN A 227 4.81 -21.58 -5.36
CA ASN A 227 5.02 -22.98 -5.76
C ASN A 227 3.84 -23.88 -5.39
N ALA A 228 3.06 -23.53 -4.36
CA ALA A 228 1.85 -24.26 -4.01
C ALA A 228 0.71 -24.10 -5.05
N ILE A 229 0.75 -23.02 -5.85
CA ILE A 229 -0.29 -22.69 -6.83
C ILE A 229 0.18 -23.02 -8.25
N TYR A 230 1.46 -22.82 -8.53
CA TYR A 230 2.03 -22.97 -9.87
C TYR A 230 3.45 -23.55 -9.80
N THR A 231 3.62 -24.76 -10.34
CA THR A 231 4.92 -25.42 -10.49
C THR A 231 5.38 -25.33 -11.95
N SER A 232 6.65 -24.98 -12.17
CA SER A 232 7.29 -25.01 -13.50
C SER A 232 8.74 -25.44 -13.31
N PRO A 233 9.25 -26.41 -14.09
CA PRO A 233 10.59 -26.96 -13.92
C PRO A 233 11.71 -26.06 -14.47
N THR A 234 11.37 -24.89 -15.03
CA THR A 234 12.30 -24.12 -15.86
C THR A 234 13.34 -23.32 -15.07
N PHE A 235 13.02 -22.83 -13.87
CA PHE A 235 13.96 -22.09 -13.01
C PHE A 235 13.42 -21.93 -11.59
N ASN A 236 14.32 -21.63 -10.64
CA ASN A 236 13.94 -21.35 -9.25
C ASN A 236 13.26 -19.98 -9.10
N LYS A 237 11.96 -20.01 -8.85
CA LYS A 237 11.10 -18.81 -8.74
C LYS A 237 11.33 -18.00 -7.47
N HIS A 238 11.95 -18.58 -6.43
CA HIS A 238 12.18 -17.89 -5.16
C HIS A 238 13.03 -16.62 -5.36
N TYR A 239 13.95 -16.65 -6.33
CA TYR A 239 14.76 -15.50 -6.67
C TYR A 239 13.96 -14.31 -7.19
N LEU A 240 12.80 -14.52 -7.83
CA LEU A 240 11.96 -13.45 -8.39
C LEU A 240 11.55 -12.42 -7.32
N GLY A 241 11.43 -12.85 -6.07
CA GLY A 241 11.15 -11.93 -4.96
C GLY A 241 12.16 -10.81 -4.86
N MET A 242 13.45 -11.11 -5.05
CA MET A 242 14.52 -10.12 -4.99
C MET A 242 14.57 -9.24 -6.25
N TYR A 243 14.26 -9.79 -7.44
CA TYR A 243 14.18 -9.01 -8.68
C TYR A 243 13.01 -8.01 -8.67
N LEU A 244 11.90 -8.34 -8.01
CA LEU A 244 10.76 -7.42 -7.85
C LEU A 244 11.02 -6.31 -6.82
N PHE A 245 11.96 -6.49 -5.91
CA PHE A 245 12.17 -5.59 -4.77
C PHE A 245 12.50 -4.14 -5.18
N ALA A 246 13.35 -3.95 -6.20
CA ALA A 246 13.71 -2.62 -6.67
C ALA A 246 12.50 -1.85 -7.25
N PHE A 247 11.57 -2.55 -7.90
CA PHE A 247 10.31 -1.96 -8.38
C PHE A 247 9.39 -1.62 -7.21
N ALA A 248 9.32 -2.47 -6.18
CA ALA A 248 8.53 -2.19 -4.98
C ALA A 248 9.04 -0.90 -4.28
N ILE A 249 10.36 -0.76 -4.11
CA ILE A 249 10.99 0.46 -3.55
C ILE A 249 10.75 1.68 -4.45
N SER A 250 10.82 1.52 -5.78
CA SER A 250 10.46 2.60 -6.70
C SER A 250 9.01 3.07 -6.48
N CYS A 251 8.07 2.14 -6.32
CA CYS A 251 6.68 2.49 -6.04
C CYS A 251 6.50 3.11 -4.66
N ALA A 252 7.22 2.63 -3.64
CA ALA A 252 7.21 3.20 -2.29
C ALA A 252 7.66 4.67 -2.30
N SER A 253 8.78 4.95 -2.96
CA SER A 253 9.32 6.31 -3.08
C SER A 253 8.41 7.23 -3.90
N ALA A 254 7.85 6.73 -5.00
CA ALA A 254 6.88 7.48 -5.79
C ALA A 254 5.59 7.75 -5.00
N TYR A 255 5.11 6.76 -4.26
CA TYR A 255 3.95 6.90 -3.39
C TYR A 255 4.17 8.03 -2.37
N THR A 256 5.30 8.02 -1.65
CA THR A 256 5.64 9.07 -0.68
C THR A 256 5.78 10.44 -1.34
N TYR A 257 6.36 10.50 -2.55
CA TYR A 257 6.46 11.74 -3.33
C TYR A 257 5.09 12.37 -3.60
N TYR A 258 4.11 11.58 -4.04
CA TYR A 258 2.75 12.05 -4.32
C TYR A 258 1.87 12.18 -3.07
N LEU A 259 2.10 11.36 -2.04
CA LEU A 259 1.36 11.42 -0.78
C LEU A 259 1.51 12.80 -0.16
N PHE A 260 2.72 13.35 -0.14
CA PHE A 260 3.01 14.66 0.46
C PHE A 260 2.99 15.81 -0.54
N ASN A 261 2.37 15.64 -1.72
CA ASN A 261 2.17 16.68 -2.74
C ASN A 261 3.47 17.37 -3.23
N PHE A 262 4.62 16.68 -3.20
CA PHE A 262 5.88 17.24 -3.71
C PHE A 262 5.87 17.47 -5.23
N ASP A 263 4.84 17.00 -5.94
CA ASP A 263 4.59 17.28 -7.35
C ASP A 263 3.96 18.66 -7.60
N LYS A 264 3.32 19.24 -6.60
CA LYS A 264 2.57 20.51 -6.72
C LYS A 264 3.29 21.69 -6.08
N GLU A 265 4.03 21.44 -5.00
CA GLU A 265 4.79 22.47 -4.32
C GLU A 265 6.19 22.64 -4.93
N LYS A 266 6.81 23.81 -4.71
CA LYS A 266 8.18 24.06 -5.17
C LYS A 266 9.08 23.01 -4.53
N THR A 267 9.62 22.09 -5.35
CA THR A 267 10.30 20.88 -4.85
C THR A 267 11.44 21.26 -3.92
N ASN A 268 11.30 20.93 -2.64
CA ASN A 268 12.38 21.05 -1.68
C ASN A 268 13.42 19.91 -1.90
N LYS A 269 14.52 19.94 -1.14
CA LYS A 269 15.60 18.94 -1.25
C LYS A 269 15.07 17.51 -1.05
N LEU A 270 14.13 17.33 -0.13
CA LEU A 270 13.54 16.02 0.19
C LEU A 270 12.70 15.47 -0.96
N GLY A 271 11.80 16.28 -1.53
CA GLY A 271 11.00 15.89 -2.69
C GLY A 271 11.87 15.56 -3.90
N SER A 272 12.98 16.29 -4.10
CA SER A 272 13.97 15.98 -5.14
C SER A 272 14.67 14.64 -4.88
N ALA A 273 15.07 14.37 -3.64
CA ALA A 273 15.68 13.09 -3.25
C ALA A 273 14.75 11.91 -3.52
N LEU A 274 13.47 11.98 -3.10
CA LEU A 274 12.44 10.97 -3.40
C LEU A 274 12.23 10.77 -4.90
N LYS A 275 12.20 11.86 -5.69
CA LYS A 275 12.02 11.77 -7.14
C LYS A 275 13.19 11.05 -7.82
N TYR A 276 14.43 11.43 -7.50
CA TYR A 276 15.61 10.77 -8.08
C TYR A 276 15.77 9.34 -7.57
N PHE A 277 15.48 9.08 -6.30
CA PHE A 277 15.51 7.73 -5.74
C PHE A 277 14.47 6.81 -6.40
N THR A 278 13.29 7.34 -6.74
CA THR A 278 12.28 6.63 -7.54
C THR A 278 12.88 6.18 -8.88
N TYR A 279 13.46 7.10 -9.65
CA TYR A 279 14.03 6.76 -10.96
C TYR A 279 15.23 5.83 -10.85
N ALA A 280 16.12 6.06 -9.88
CA ALA A 280 17.27 5.19 -9.64
C ALA A 280 16.83 3.75 -9.32
N SER A 281 15.83 3.60 -8.43
CA SER A 281 15.29 2.27 -8.06
C SER A 281 14.63 1.58 -9.25
N LEU A 282 13.89 2.31 -10.08
CA LEU A 282 13.29 1.78 -11.30
C LEU A 282 14.36 1.28 -12.29
N VAL A 283 15.40 2.07 -12.52
CA VAL A 283 16.52 1.70 -13.40
C VAL A 283 17.25 0.48 -12.83
N CYS A 284 17.53 0.44 -11.53
CA CYS A 284 18.10 -0.73 -10.86
C CYS A 284 17.23 -1.98 -11.07
N GLY A 285 15.90 -1.86 -10.99
CA GLY A 285 14.97 -2.95 -11.28
C GLY A 285 15.10 -3.47 -12.71
N VAL A 286 15.10 -2.58 -13.71
CA VAL A 286 15.26 -2.98 -15.12
C VAL A 286 16.64 -3.60 -15.38
N CYS A 287 17.70 -3.00 -14.86
CA CYS A 287 19.06 -3.51 -15.03
C CYS A 287 19.27 -4.85 -14.32
N SER A 288 18.57 -5.11 -13.21
CA SER A 288 18.73 -6.35 -12.41
C SER A 288 18.52 -7.62 -13.23
N VAL A 289 17.64 -7.58 -14.24
CA VAL A 289 17.33 -8.72 -15.13
C VAL A 289 18.58 -9.23 -15.88
N PHE A 290 19.55 -8.35 -16.12
CA PHE A 290 20.79 -8.67 -16.84
C PHE A 290 21.98 -8.91 -15.90
N MET A 291 21.78 -8.84 -14.59
CA MET A 291 22.85 -8.97 -13.60
C MET A 291 22.84 -10.36 -12.92
N PRO A 292 24.01 -10.88 -12.52
CA PRO A 292 24.09 -12.04 -11.64
C PRO A 292 23.33 -11.82 -10.33
N PHE A 293 22.70 -12.88 -9.81
CA PHE A 293 21.86 -12.81 -8.62
C PHE A 293 22.57 -12.20 -7.39
N TYR A 294 23.87 -12.47 -7.21
CA TYR A 294 24.61 -11.91 -6.07
C TYR A 294 24.71 -10.38 -6.11
N ILE A 295 24.76 -9.75 -7.30
CA ILE A 295 24.74 -8.29 -7.46
C ILE A 295 23.34 -7.77 -7.13
N VAL A 296 22.30 -8.41 -7.67
CA VAL A 296 20.89 -8.06 -7.42
C VAL A 296 20.59 -8.08 -5.92
N PHE A 297 21.08 -9.11 -5.22
CA PHE A 297 20.98 -9.23 -3.76
C PHE A 297 21.57 -8.00 -3.03
N TYR A 298 22.80 -7.60 -3.36
CA TYR A 298 23.44 -6.44 -2.72
C TYR A 298 22.77 -5.11 -3.08
N VAL A 299 22.37 -4.94 -4.34
CA VAL A 299 21.65 -3.74 -4.80
C VAL A 299 20.34 -3.58 -4.04
N ALA A 300 19.58 -4.67 -3.85
CA ALA A 300 18.35 -4.65 -3.07
C ALA A 300 18.57 -4.19 -1.62
N HIS A 301 19.61 -4.69 -0.95
CA HIS A 301 19.96 -4.27 0.41
C HIS A 301 20.37 -2.80 0.50
N LEU A 302 21.14 -2.30 -0.49
CA LEU A 302 21.52 -0.89 -0.57
C LEU A 302 20.29 0.02 -0.77
N LEU A 303 19.37 -0.38 -1.66
CA LEU A 303 18.10 0.33 -1.86
C LEU A 303 17.26 0.31 -0.58
N ALA A 304 17.20 -0.81 0.12
CA ALA A 304 16.46 -0.95 1.38
C ALA A 304 17.02 -0.02 2.46
N ALA A 305 18.35 0.00 2.64
CA ALA A 305 19.02 0.89 3.62
C ALA A 305 18.80 2.37 3.29
N THR A 306 18.87 2.74 2.01
CA THR A 306 18.61 4.11 1.55
C THR A 306 17.14 4.49 1.77
N TRP A 307 16.22 3.56 1.51
CA TRP A 307 14.79 3.75 1.70
C TRP A 307 14.45 3.98 3.17
N VAL A 308 14.99 3.17 4.10
CA VAL A 308 14.78 3.33 5.55
C VAL A 308 15.14 4.74 6.00
N MET A 309 16.30 5.26 5.56
CA MET A 309 16.70 6.63 5.90
C MET A 309 15.74 7.65 5.32
N LEU A 310 15.35 7.50 4.05
CA LEU A 310 14.51 8.46 3.35
C LEU A 310 13.07 8.47 3.89
N SER A 311 12.50 7.31 4.21
CA SER A 311 11.14 7.19 4.73
C SER A 311 11.02 7.75 6.14
N ILE A 312 11.96 7.44 7.04
CA ILE A 312 11.98 7.99 8.41
C ILE A 312 12.17 9.50 8.39
N THR A 313 13.15 10.00 7.64
CA THR A 313 13.40 11.45 7.53
C THR A 313 12.19 12.18 6.95
N THR A 314 11.52 11.61 5.96
CA THR A 314 10.29 12.17 5.40
C THR A 314 9.16 12.16 6.41
N GLY A 315 8.95 11.06 7.12
CA GLY A 315 7.90 10.94 8.13
C GLY A 315 8.03 11.99 9.24
N PHE A 316 9.24 12.17 9.79
CA PHE A 316 9.48 13.21 10.80
C PHE A 316 9.36 14.63 10.23
N ALA A 317 9.89 14.88 9.03
CA ALA A 317 9.79 16.20 8.39
C ALA A 317 8.33 16.59 8.17
N MET A 318 7.50 15.68 7.65
CA MET A 318 6.08 15.96 7.40
C MET A 318 5.27 16.07 8.69
N LEU A 319 5.61 15.29 9.72
CA LEU A 319 4.98 15.44 11.04
C LEU A 319 5.30 16.82 11.66
N SER A 320 6.51 17.33 11.48
CA SER A 320 6.90 18.69 11.94
C SER A 320 6.14 19.81 11.23
N LEU A 321 5.59 19.54 10.04
CA LEU A 321 4.73 20.44 9.29
C LEU A 321 3.23 20.26 9.62
N ASN A 322 2.90 19.50 10.68
CA ASN A 322 1.53 19.14 11.08
C ASN A 322 0.74 18.41 9.98
N ASP A 323 1.42 17.68 9.09
CA ASP A 323 0.76 16.84 8.11
C ASP A 323 0.26 15.54 8.76
N PHE A 324 -1.04 15.47 9.02
CA PHE A 324 -1.66 14.33 9.70
C PHE A 324 -1.52 12.99 8.96
N ARG A 325 -1.21 12.98 7.65
CA ARG A 325 -0.95 11.74 6.90
C ARG A 325 0.33 11.07 7.37
N ALA A 326 1.30 11.86 7.83
CA ALA A 326 2.62 11.40 8.24
C ALA A 326 2.60 10.47 9.45
N LYS A 327 1.61 10.57 10.35
CA LYS A 327 1.54 9.73 11.56
C LYS A 327 1.45 8.24 11.23
N TYR A 328 0.59 7.87 10.27
CA TYR A 328 0.42 6.48 9.86
C TYR A 328 1.63 6.02 9.04
N PHE A 329 2.06 6.85 8.09
CA PHE A 329 3.25 6.57 7.27
C PHE A 329 4.50 6.30 8.13
N LEU A 330 4.78 7.16 9.10
CA LEU A 330 5.94 7.05 9.98
C LEU A 330 5.84 5.85 10.93
N PHE A 331 4.67 5.60 11.51
CA PHE A 331 4.48 4.46 12.42
C PHE A 331 4.78 3.12 11.72
N GLY A 332 4.19 2.90 10.55
CA GLY A 332 4.44 1.71 9.73
C GLY A 332 5.92 1.59 9.35
N ASN A 333 6.50 2.68 8.84
CA ASN A 333 7.89 2.68 8.40
C ASN A 333 8.88 2.48 9.54
N LEU A 334 8.62 2.97 10.76
CA LEU A 334 9.48 2.71 11.92
C LEU A 334 9.48 1.22 12.28
N LEU A 335 8.30 0.60 12.34
CA LEU A 335 8.16 -0.81 12.65
C LEU A 335 8.85 -1.69 11.60
N TYR A 336 8.61 -1.41 10.31
CA TYR A 336 9.24 -2.12 9.21
C TYR A 336 10.75 -1.88 9.15
N SER A 337 11.21 -0.64 9.37
CA SER A 337 12.63 -0.32 9.35
C SER A 337 13.40 -1.02 10.46
N LEU A 338 12.82 -1.13 11.66
CA LEU A 338 13.43 -1.84 12.78
C LEU A 338 13.58 -3.34 12.46
N SER A 339 12.53 -3.99 11.97
CA SER A 339 12.59 -5.41 11.62
C SER A 339 13.54 -5.67 10.46
N LEU A 340 13.52 -4.80 9.44
CA LEU A 340 14.40 -4.88 8.29
C LEU A 340 15.87 -4.69 8.70
N ALA A 341 16.18 -3.77 9.62
CA ALA A 341 17.54 -3.59 10.13
C ALA A 341 18.05 -4.87 10.83
N VAL A 342 17.22 -5.52 11.64
CA VAL A 342 17.54 -6.81 12.28
C VAL A 342 17.77 -7.91 11.24
N TYR A 343 16.92 -7.98 10.22
CA TYR A 343 17.04 -8.95 9.13
C TYR A 343 18.31 -8.76 8.29
N VAL A 344 18.63 -7.50 7.95
CA VAL A 344 19.89 -7.18 7.25
C VAL A 344 21.09 -7.52 8.14
N ALA A 345 21.05 -7.19 9.44
CA ALA A 345 22.12 -7.53 10.37
C ALA A 345 22.36 -9.06 10.48
N PHE A 346 21.30 -9.87 10.41
CA PHE A 346 21.40 -11.34 10.35
C PHE A 346 22.15 -11.81 9.09
N HIS A 347 21.86 -11.24 7.92
CA HIS A 347 22.54 -11.56 6.67
C HIS A 347 24.04 -11.20 6.65
N PHE A 348 24.46 -10.29 7.53
CA PHE A 348 25.86 -9.90 7.72
C PHE A 348 26.50 -10.55 8.96
N ASN A 349 25.86 -11.56 9.56
CA ASN A 349 26.34 -12.28 10.75
C ASN A 349 26.59 -11.39 11.98
N MET A 350 25.88 -10.28 12.09
CA MET A 350 26.01 -9.36 13.23
C MET A 350 25.15 -9.80 14.43
N ILE A 351 24.06 -10.53 14.17
CA ILE A 351 23.10 -10.98 15.17
C ILE A 351 22.70 -12.42 14.80
N ASN A 352 22.51 -13.30 15.79
CA ASN A 352 21.91 -14.61 15.59
C ASN A 352 20.42 -14.56 15.97
N ALA A 353 19.54 -14.56 14.98
CA ALA A 353 18.08 -14.49 15.18
C ALA A 353 17.40 -15.60 14.39
N SER A 354 16.61 -16.43 15.06
CA SER A 354 15.78 -17.43 14.39
C SER A 354 14.55 -16.78 13.74
N SER A 355 14.18 -17.24 12.54
CA SER A 355 12.94 -16.84 11.85
C SER A 355 12.84 -15.35 11.48
N SER A 356 13.96 -14.71 11.14
CA SER A 356 14.04 -13.28 10.82
C SER A 356 13.08 -12.84 9.69
N GLU A 357 12.81 -13.72 8.73
CA GLU A 357 11.92 -13.52 7.59
C GLU A 357 10.48 -13.22 8.02
N ILE A 358 9.96 -13.98 8.99
CA ILE A 358 8.57 -13.88 9.43
C ILE A 358 8.34 -12.56 10.16
N PHE A 359 9.32 -12.10 10.95
CA PHE A 359 9.24 -10.82 11.63
C PHE A 359 9.21 -9.65 10.65
N VAL A 360 10.07 -9.66 9.62
CA VAL A 360 10.07 -8.62 8.59
C VAL A 360 8.79 -8.64 7.78
N LEU A 361 8.32 -9.82 7.38
CA LEU A 361 7.10 -9.98 6.62
C LEU A 361 5.87 -9.49 7.40
N SER A 362 5.79 -9.81 8.69
CA SER A 362 4.69 -9.37 9.56
C SER A 362 4.72 -7.86 9.76
N ALA A 363 5.90 -7.28 10.02
CA ALA A 363 6.07 -5.84 10.14
C ALA A 363 5.71 -5.09 8.85
N LEU A 364 6.08 -5.64 7.69
CA LEU A 364 5.74 -5.09 6.38
C LEU A 364 4.24 -5.16 6.09
N ALA A 365 3.55 -6.24 6.49
CA ALA A 365 2.11 -6.31 6.35
C ALA A 365 1.40 -5.22 7.19
N ILE A 366 1.89 -4.96 8.41
CA ILE A 366 1.40 -3.86 9.25
C ILE A 366 1.73 -2.50 8.63
N ASP A 367 2.92 -2.31 8.08
CA ASP A 367 3.28 -1.10 7.33
C ASP A 367 2.30 -0.88 6.16
N CYS A 368 2.00 -1.91 5.37
CA CYS A 368 1.06 -1.81 4.25
C CYS A 368 -0.36 -1.37 4.70
N VAL A 369 -0.82 -1.81 5.87
CA VAL A 369 -2.07 -1.30 6.47
C VAL A 369 -1.94 0.20 6.79
N CYS A 370 -0.83 0.62 7.40
CA CYS A 370 -0.56 2.01 7.72
C CYS A 370 -0.45 2.91 6.48
N ILE A 371 0.17 2.40 5.41
CA ILE A 371 0.24 3.05 4.10
C ILE A 371 -1.17 3.28 3.55
N LEU A 372 -2.04 2.26 3.60
CA LEU A 372 -3.42 2.43 3.14
C LEU A 372 -4.21 3.42 4.02
N LEU A 373 -3.96 3.47 5.33
CA LEU A 373 -4.53 4.49 6.22
C LEU A 373 -4.05 5.90 5.87
N SER A 374 -2.76 6.08 5.54
CA SER A 374 -2.25 7.38 5.10
C SER A 374 -2.83 7.82 3.74
N LEU A 375 -3.12 6.87 2.84
CA LEU A 375 -3.85 7.12 1.60
C LEU A 375 -5.31 7.51 1.85
N SER A 376 -5.96 6.85 2.82
CA SER A 376 -7.34 7.19 3.23
C SER A 376 -7.44 8.63 3.76
N GLU A 377 -6.48 9.05 4.59
CA GLU A 377 -6.40 10.46 5.04
C GLU A 377 -6.16 11.43 3.88
N TRP A 378 -5.30 11.07 2.92
CA TRP A 378 -5.10 11.87 1.71
C TRP A 378 -6.40 12.06 0.92
N LEU A 379 -7.21 11.00 0.77
CA LEU A 379 -8.50 11.07 0.09
C LEU A 379 -9.50 11.95 0.85
N LYS A 380 -9.56 11.83 2.18
CA LYS A 380 -10.45 12.68 3.01
C LYS A 380 -10.12 14.15 2.82
N LEU A 381 -8.84 14.51 2.80
CA LEU A 381 -8.41 15.90 2.54
C LEU A 381 -8.85 16.36 1.16
N LYS A 382 -8.69 15.53 0.11
CA LYS A 382 -9.13 15.88 -1.24
C LYS A 382 -10.64 16.01 -1.37
N GLN A 383 -11.40 15.16 -0.68
CA GLN A 383 -12.86 15.29 -0.63
C GLN A 383 -13.28 16.58 0.06
N HIS A 384 -12.61 16.96 1.15
CA HIS A 384 -12.89 18.19 1.87
C HIS A 384 -12.57 19.44 1.02
N GLU A 385 -11.40 19.48 0.37
CA GLU A 385 -11.04 20.54 -0.58
C GLU A 385 -12.09 20.68 -1.69
N PHE A 386 -12.51 19.56 -2.27
CA PHE A 386 -13.54 19.55 -3.31
C PHE A 386 -14.88 20.10 -2.81
N ASN A 387 -15.30 19.71 -1.61
CA ASN A 387 -16.54 20.22 -0.99
C ASN A 387 -16.48 21.73 -0.73
N ILE A 388 -15.33 22.25 -0.30
CA ILE A 388 -15.13 23.70 -0.14
C ILE A 388 -15.25 24.41 -1.49
N ILE A 389 -14.61 23.89 -2.54
CA ILE A 389 -14.68 24.49 -3.89
C ILE A 389 -16.12 24.50 -4.38
N LEU A 390 -16.86 23.40 -4.20
CA LEU A 390 -18.27 23.34 -4.54
C LEU A 390 -19.10 24.36 -3.74
N TYR A 391 -18.84 24.49 -2.44
CA TYR A 391 -19.50 25.49 -1.61
C TYR A 391 -19.21 26.91 -2.10
N GLN A 392 -17.95 27.26 -2.35
CA GLN A 392 -17.57 28.59 -2.84
C GLN A 392 -18.15 28.90 -4.23
N SER A 393 -18.29 27.88 -5.09
CA SER A 393 -18.90 28.04 -6.42
C SER A 393 -20.40 28.34 -6.40
N ARG A 394 -21.06 28.26 -5.24
CA ARG A 394 -22.51 28.47 -5.04
C ARG A 394 -22.88 29.87 -4.57
N PHE A 395 -21.91 30.71 -4.29
CA PHE A 395 -22.14 32.09 -3.84
C PHE A 395 -21.62 33.08 -4.88
N ASP A 396 -22.31 34.21 -5.00
CA ASP A 396 -21.86 35.32 -5.85
C ASP A 396 -20.63 35.99 -5.21
N PRO A 397 -19.50 36.11 -5.93
CA PRO A 397 -18.25 36.60 -5.34
C PRO A 397 -18.32 38.05 -4.89
N LEU A 398 -19.16 38.89 -5.52
CA LEU A 398 -19.30 40.30 -5.16
C LEU A 398 -20.17 40.48 -3.91
N THR A 399 -21.35 39.85 -3.89
CA THR A 399 -22.39 40.12 -2.89
C THR A 399 -22.47 39.07 -1.77
N GLN A 400 -21.80 37.92 -1.92
CA GLN A 400 -21.77 36.81 -0.95
C GLN A 400 -23.16 36.22 -0.61
N VAL A 401 -24.17 36.47 -1.44
CA VAL A 401 -25.46 35.76 -1.41
C VAL A 401 -25.40 34.54 -2.36
N GLY A 402 -26.41 33.68 -2.34
CA GLY A 402 -26.44 32.53 -3.25
C GLY A 402 -26.36 32.97 -4.71
N ASN A 403 -25.77 32.18 -5.59
CA ASN A 403 -25.83 32.46 -7.03
C ASN A 403 -26.94 31.63 -7.69
N ARG A 404 -27.06 31.76 -9.01
CA ARG A 404 -28.01 30.97 -9.81
C ARG A 404 -27.89 29.46 -9.61
N LEU A 405 -26.66 28.94 -9.50
CA LEU A 405 -26.45 27.50 -9.28
C LEU A 405 -27.03 27.05 -7.93
N LEU A 406 -26.83 27.83 -6.85
CA LEU A 406 -27.42 27.50 -5.55
C LEU A 406 -28.94 27.61 -5.57
N LEU A 407 -29.51 28.59 -6.29
CA LEU A 407 -30.96 28.69 -6.48
C LEU A 407 -31.51 27.42 -7.13
N ASP A 408 -30.93 26.98 -8.24
CA ASP A 408 -31.37 25.79 -8.98
C ASP A 408 -31.32 24.53 -8.10
N ASP A 409 -30.27 24.38 -7.29
CA ASP A 409 -30.14 23.28 -6.33
C ASP A 409 -31.18 23.34 -5.21
N GLU A 410 -31.50 24.54 -4.71
CA GLU A 410 -32.53 24.70 -3.68
C GLU A 410 -33.94 24.47 -4.22
N LEU A 411 -34.22 24.89 -5.45
CA LEU A 411 -35.48 24.61 -6.15
C LEU A 411 -35.67 23.10 -6.39
N THR A 412 -34.61 22.39 -6.77
CA THR A 412 -34.67 20.93 -7.00
C THR A 412 -35.02 20.15 -5.73
N LYS A 413 -34.60 20.64 -4.55
CA LYS A 413 -34.90 20.03 -3.24
C LYS A 413 -36.26 20.44 -2.68
N LEU A 414 -36.91 21.43 -3.28
CA LEU A 414 -38.12 22.04 -2.75
C LEU A 414 -39.36 21.24 -3.17
N SER A 415 -40.30 21.08 -2.23
CA SER A 415 -41.63 20.58 -2.58
C SER A 415 -42.36 21.60 -3.45
N ILE A 416 -43.07 21.11 -4.46
CA ILE A 416 -43.83 21.94 -5.40
C ILE A 416 -44.95 22.73 -4.70
N SER A 417 -45.37 22.35 -3.49
CA SER A 417 -46.64 22.82 -2.89
C SER A 417 -46.56 24.00 -1.91
N SER A 418 -45.36 24.39 -1.45
CA SER A 418 -45.25 25.27 -0.27
C SER A 418 -44.04 26.22 -0.33
N TYR A 419 -44.05 27.17 -1.26
CA TYR A 419 -43.03 28.21 -1.36
C TYR A 419 -43.54 29.51 -1.99
N VAL A 420 -42.77 30.58 -1.80
CA VAL A 420 -42.96 31.87 -2.48
C VAL A 420 -41.64 32.31 -3.11
N ILE A 421 -41.70 32.74 -4.37
CA ILE A 421 -40.58 33.31 -5.12
C ILE A 421 -40.81 34.81 -5.26
N VAL A 422 -39.77 35.59 -4.99
CA VAL A 422 -39.72 37.01 -5.32
C VAL A 422 -38.62 37.24 -6.33
N PHE A 423 -38.96 37.77 -7.50
CA PHE A 423 -37.98 38.28 -8.46
C PHE A 423 -37.76 39.76 -8.19
N ILE A 424 -36.51 40.20 -8.07
CA ILE A 424 -36.12 41.55 -7.71
C ILE A 424 -35.09 42.05 -8.71
N ASP A 425 -35.25 43.27 -9.18
CA ASP A 425 -34.31 43.96 -10.04
C ASP A 425 -33.91 45.29 -9.38
N CYS A 426 -32.62 45.55 -9.29
CA CYS A 426 -32.08 46.77 -8.72
C CYS A 426 -32.12 47.93 -9.75
N ASP A 427 -33.07 48.84 -9.57
CA ASP A 427 -33.27 49.98 -10.45
C ASP A 427 -32.12 50.99 -10.36
N GLY A 428 -31.74 51.57 -11.51
CA GLY A 428 -30.87 52.74 -11.57
C GLY A 428 -29.37 52.46 -11.61
N ILE A 429 -28.94 51.19 -11.59
CA ILE A 429 -27.51 50.81 -11.63
C ILE A 429 -26.76 51.43 -12.79
N LYS A 430 -27.33 51.42 -14.00
CA LYS A 430 -26.68 52.02 -15.17
C LYS A 430 -26.38 53.50 -14.94
N LYS A 431 -27.31 54.25 -14.34
CA LYS A 431 -27.09 55.67 -14.01
C LYS A 431 -25.99 55.87 -12.97
N ILE A 432 -25.91 54.99 -11.97
CA ILE A 432 -24.82 55.00 -10.99
C ILE A 432 -23.48 54.73 -11.68
N ASN A 433 -23.40 53.71 -12.52
CA ASN A 433 -22.19 53.34 -13.26
C ASN A 433 -21.73 54.47 -14.19
N ASP A 434 -22.66 55.06 -14.94
CA ASP A 434 -22.36 56.12 -15.91
C ASP A 434 -21.91 57.42 -15.20
N ALA A 435 -22.45 57.72 -14.01
CA ALA A 435 -22.13 58.93 -13.27
C ALA A 435 -20.93 58.81 -12.31
N LEU A 436 -20.75 57.65 -11.67
CA LEU A 436 -19.83 57.43 -10.55
C LEU A 436 -18.83 56.29 -10.79
N GLY A 437 -18.92 55.60 -11.93
CA GLY A 437 -18.06 54.48 -12.29
C GLY A 437 -18.52 53.13 -11.72
N HIS A 438 -18.02 52.05 -12.32
CA HIS A 438 -18.41 50.67 -11.97
C HIS A 438 -18.15 50.31 -10.50
N THR A 439 -17.07 50.80 -9.90
CA THR A 439 -16.78 50.55 -8.47
C THR A 439 -17.90 51.04 -7.55
N LYS A 440 -18.57 52.15 -7.89
CA LYS A 440 -19.72 52.63 -7.12
C LYS A 440 -20.99 51.83 -7.39
N GLY A 441 -21.17 51.29 -8.59
CA GLY A 441 -22.22 50.32 -8.86
C GLY A 441 -22.05 49.02 -8.08
N ASP A 442 -20.81 48.53 -7.97
CA ASP A 442 -20.48 47.35 -7.18
C ASP A 442 -20.76 47.59 -5.68
N GLU A 443 -20.40 48.76 -5.15
CA GLU A 443 -20.71 49.16 -3.76
C GLU A 443 -22.22 49.20 -3.51
N PHE A 444 -23.00 49.71 -4.48
CA PHE A 444 -24.45 49.69 -4.42
C PHE A 444 -25.01 48.26 -4.39
N LEU A 445 -24.52 47.36 -5.26
CA LEU A 445 -24.95 45.96 -5.30
C LEU A 445 -24.65 45.22 -3.99
N VAL A 446 -23.46 45.45 -3.42
CA VAL A 446 -23.08 44.90 -2.11
C VAL A 446 -24.00 45.43 -1.01
N ASN A 447 -24.29 46.73 -1.02
CA ASN A 447 -25.20 47.35 -0.06
C ASN A 447 -26.64 46.81 -0.20
N ALA A 448 -27.16 46.72 -1.42
CA ALA A 448 -28.49 46.18 -1.70
C ALA A 448 -28.61 44.73 -1.24
N ALA A 449 -27.61 43.88 -1.54
CA ALA A 449 -27.59 42.49 -1.10
C ALA A 449 -27.52 42.35 0.43
N ASN A 450 -26.73 43.19 1.11
CA ASN A 450 -26.68 43.22 2.58
C ASN A 450 -28.01 43.66 3.19
N LEU A 451 -28.64 44.69 2.62
CA LEU A 451 -29.97 45.12 3.03
C LEU A 451 -31.00 44.02 2.82
N MET A 452 -30.99 43.34 1.66
CA MET A 452 -31.85 42.18 1.42
C MET A 452 -31.65 41.12 2.49
N LYS A 453 -30.40 40.67 2.73
CA LYS A 453 -30.07 39.65 3.73
C LYS A 453 -30.55 40.00 5.15
N ASN A 454 -30.52 41.28 5.51
CA ASN A 454 -30.99 41.77 6.81
C ASN A 454 -32.51 41.97 6.88
N HIS A 455 -33.18 42.14 5.74
CA HIS A 455 -34.63 42.36 5.66
C HIS A 455 -35.43 41.10 5.34
N VAL A 456 -34.78 40.00 4.91
CA VAL A 456 -35.50 38.78 4.55
C VAL A 456 -36.20 38.16 5.75
N PRO A 457 -37.43 37.64 5.60
CA PRO A 457 -38.09 36.87 6.65
C PRO A 457 -37.35 35.58 7.01
N HIS A 458 -37.69 35.00 8.16
CA HIS A 458 -37.22 33.67 8.55
C HIS A 458 -37.54 32.65 7.42
N ASN A 459 -36.65 31.70 7.17
CA ASN A 459 -36.74 30.69 6.08
C ASN A 459 -36.69 31.25 4.64
N THR A 460 -36.15 32.45 4.44
CA THR A 460 -35.96 33.04 3.11
C THR A 460 -34.47 33.08 2.75
N ALA A 461 -34.11 32.58 1.57
CA ALA A 461 -32.76 32.68 1.02
C ALA A 461 -32.72 33.72 -0.11
N VAL A 462 -31.61 34.46 -0.18
CA VAL A 462 -31.35 35.48 -1.23
C VAL A 462 -30.36 34.92 -2.23
N PHE A 463 -30.67 35.11 -3.51
CA PHE A 463 -29.82 34.72 -4.62
C PHE A 463 -29.60 35.90 -5.55
N ARG A 464 -28.41 36.01 -6.15
CA ARG A 464 -28.14 36.92 -7.27
C ARG A 464 -28.00 36.08 -8.54
N THR A 465 -28.90 36.28 -9.49
CA THR A 465 -29.00 35.46 -10.71
C THR A 465 -28.48 36.16 -11.96
N GLY A 466 -28.38 37.49 -11.92
CA GLY A 466 -27.89 38.35 -13.00
C GLY A 466 -27.02 39.50 -12.47
N GLY A 467 -26.78 40.50 -13.33
CA GLY A 467 -25.98 41.67 -12.96
C GLY A 467 -26.62 42.48 -11.83
N ASP A 468 -27.91 42.79 -11.97
CA ASP A 468 -28.74 43.58 -11.07
C ASP A 468 -29.97 42.81 -10.56
N GLU A 469 -30.06 41.52 -10.88
CA GLU A 469 -31.19 40.66 -10.56
C GLU A 469 -30.94 39.79 -9.32
N PHE A 470 -31.91 39.81 -8.42
CA PHE A 470 -31.94 39.01 -7.21
C PHE A 470 -33.24 38.21 -7.11
N ILE A 471 -33.17 37.06 -6.46
CA ILE A 471 -34.31 36.20 -6.19
C ILE A 471 -34.37 35.92 -4.70
N TRP A 472 -35.55 36.06 -4.10
CA TRP A 472 -35.82 35.51 -2.78
C TRP A 472 -36.62 34.22 -2.93
N LEU A 473 -36.14 33.16 -2.28
CA LEU A 473 -36.87 31.90 -2.16
C LEU A 473 -37.29 31.72 -0.71
N CYS A 474 -38.59 31.85 -0.44
CA CYS A 474 -39.17 31.67 0.88
C CYS A 474 -39.80 30.28 0.99
N LYS A 475 -39.28 29.45 1.91
CA LYS A 475 -39.83 28.12 2.18
C LYS A 475 -40.95 28.23 3.20
N VAL A 476 -42.12 27.71 2.86
CA VAL A 476 -43.33 27.83 3.68
C VAL A 476 -43.68 26.48 4.30
N ALA A 477 -43.99 26.46 5.60
CA ALA A 477 -44.29 25.23 6.30
C ALA A 477 -45.66 24.65 5.89
N ASN A 478 -46.66 25.52 5.73
CA ASN A 478 -48.02 25.13 5.39
C ASN A 478 -48.57 25.97 4.23
N LYS A 479 -49.18 25.31 3.23
CA LYS A 479 -49.83 25.98 2.09
C LYS A 479 -50.87 27.03 2.53
N ALA A 480 -51.54 26.82 3.67
CA ALA A 480 -52.50 27.79 4.22
C ALA A 480 -51.87 29.16 4.58
N GLU A 481 -50.55 29.22 4.80
CA GLU A 481 -49.83 30.44 5.17
C GLU A 481 -49.35 31.25 3.96
N LEU A 482 -49.44 30.71 2.73
CA LEU A 482 -48.89 31.34 1.52
C LEU A 482 -49.40 32.77 1.32
N SER A 483 -50.72 32.99 1.42
CA SER A 483 -51.33 34.31 1.25
C SER A 483 -50.81 35.32 2.29
N GLN A 484 -50.73 34.91 3.55
CA GLN A 484 -50.23 35.75 4.64
C GLN A 484 -48.74 36.10 4.44
N ILE A 485 -47.94 35.13 4.03
CA ILE A 485 -46.50 35.32 3.78
C ILE A 485 -46.28 36.23 2.57
N THR A 486 -47.06 36.08 1.50
CA THR A 486 -46.99 36.94 0.31
C THR A 486 -47.29 38.41 0.68
N VAL A 487 -48.30 38.68 1.51
CA VAL A 487 -48.61 40.03 2.00
C VAL A 487 -47.45 40.59 2.84
N ALA A 488 -46.94 39.80 3.79
CA ALA A 488 -45.83 40.22 4.64
C ALA A 488 -44.54 40.49 3.84
N LEU A 489 -44.24 39.67 2.84
CA LEU A 489 -43.12 39.86 1.92
C LEU A 489 -43.26 41.18 1.16
N LYS A 490 -44.46 41.50 0.66
CA LYS A 490 -44.72 42.77 -0.04
C LYS A 490 -44.44 43.99 0.84
N GLU A 491 -44.88 43.96 2.10
CA GLU A 491 -44.59 45.04 3.06
C GLU A 491 -43.09 45.18 3.33
N LYS A 492 -42.38 44.06 3.48
CA LYS A 492 -40.92 44.04 3.65
C LYS A 492 -40.18 44.59 2.43
N LEU A 493 -40.61 44.23 1.23
CA LEU A 493 -40.01 44.72 -0.02
C LEU A 493 -40.26 46.22 -0.22
N ASN A 494 -41.43 46.74 0.15
CA ASN A 494 -41.70 48.18 0.16
C ASN A 494 -40.78 48.93 1.14
N SER A 495 -40.60 48.40 2.34
CA SER A 495 -39.66 48.96 3.33
C SER A 495 -38.22 48.93 2.80
N LEU A 496 -37.80 47.81 2.22
CA LEU A 496 -36.48 47.66 1.60
C LEU A 496 -36.28 48.68 0.46
N HIS A 497 -37.27 48.87 -0.42
CA HIS A 497 -37.24 49.88 -1.48
C HIS A 497 -37.01 51.28 -0.92
N HIS A 498 -37.73 51.65 0.15
CA HIS A 498 -37.54 52.94 0.81
C HIS A 498 -36.15 53.09 1.43
N THR A 499 -35.64 52.07 2.12
CA THR A 499 -34.29 52.08 2.72
C THR A 499 -33.21 52.24 1.65
N ILE A 500 -33.34 51.52 0.53
CA ILE A 500 -32.42 51.65 -0.60
C ILE A 500 -32.47 53.08 -1.18
N LYS A 501 -33.67 53.64 -1.40
CA LYS A 501 -33.81 55.03 -1.88
C LYS A 501 -33.21 56.07 -0.94
N GLN A 502 -33.30 55.88 0.37
CA GLN A 502 -32.71 56.81 1.34
C GLN A 502 -31.18 56.85 1.24
N GLN A 503 -30.55 55.70 1.02
CA GLN A 503 -29.09 55.61 0.87
C GLN A 503 -28.62 55.95 -0.56
N TRP A 504 -29.47 55.66 -1.56
CA TRP A 504 -29.20 55.82 -2.98
C TRP A 504 -30.38 56.54 -3.67
N PRO A 505 -30.45 57.89 -3.62
CA PRO A 505 -31.64 58.65 -4.04
C PRO A 505 -32.12 58.42 -5.47
N GLN A 506 -31.22 58.04 -6.38
CA GLN A 506 -31.50 57.79 -7.80
C GLN A 506 -31.76 56.31 -8.11
N SER A 507 -31.85 55.45 -7.09
CA SER A 507 -31.94 53.99 -7.22
C SER A 507 -33.11 53.44 -6.44
N GLY A 508 -33.38 52.14 -6.59
CA GLY A 508 -34.45 51.46 -5.88
C GLY A 508 -34.46 49.98 -6.21
N ILE A 509 -35.57 49.32 -5.93
CA ILE A 509 -35.85 47.97 -6.41
C ILE A 509 -37.23 47.90 -7.05
N SER A 510 -37.32 47.15 -8.13
CA SER A 510 -38.56 46.66 -8.71
C SER A 510 -38.66 45.16 -8.40
N TYR A 511 -39.85 44.67 -8.08
CA TYR A 511 -40.03 43.30 -7.65
C TYR A 511 -41.37 42.73 -8.09
N GLY A 512 -41.43 41.40 -8.18
CA GLY A 512 -42.63 40.62 -8.45
C GLY A 512 -42.64 39.40 -7.54
N ILE A 513 -43.82 39.08 -6.99
CA ILE A 513 -44.00 37.97 -6.05
C ILE A 513 -44.90 36.93 -6.72
N ALA A 514 -44.55 35.65 -6.65
CA ALA A 514 -45.39 34.54 -7.07
C ALA A 514 -45.35 33.43 -6.02
N SER A 515 -46.51 32.87 -5.68
CA SER A 515 -46.60 31.75 -4.75
C SER A 515 -46.88 30.43 -5.47
N SER A 516 -46.45 29.33 -4.84
CA SER A 516 -46.57 27.98 -5.40
C SER A 516 -48.00 27.50 -5.69
N ASP A 517 -49.03 28.16 -5.14
CA ASP A 517 -50.45 27.89 -5.43
C ASP A 517 -50.94 28.56 -6.72
N GLU A 518 -50.18 29.49 -7.28
CA GLU A 518 -50.47 30.17 -8.55
C GLU A 518 -49.87 29.44 -9.76
N CYS A 519 -49.05 28.40 -9.53
CA CYS A 519 -48.19 27.79 -10.56
C CYS A 519 -48.18 26.27 -10.44
N GLN A 520 -47.88 25.56 -11.53
CA GLN A 520 -47.77 24.10 -11.56
C GLN A 520 -46.36 23.60 -11.22
N ASN A 521 -45.34 24.44 -11.42
CA ASN A 521 -43.94 24.09 -11.18
C ASN A 521 -43.08 25.33 -10.87
N HIS A 522 -41.83 25.09 -10.45
CA HIS A 522 -40.88 26.14 -10.10
C HIS A 522 -40.58 27.13 -11.25
N THR A 523 -40.51 26.63 -12.49
CA THR A 523 -40.19 27.45 -13.66
C THR A 523 -41.31 28.42 -14.00
N GLU A 524 -42.57 27.97 -13.93
CA GLU A 524 -43.74 28.82 -14.11
C GLU A 524 -43.81 29.90 -13.01
N CYS A 525 -43.49 29.54 -11.77
CA CYS A 525 -43.46 30.49 -10.65
C CYS A 525 -42.36 31.55 -10.80
N LEU A 526 -41.17 31.16 -11.24
CA LEU A 526 -40.10 32.10 -11.60
C LEU A 526 -40.54 33.06 -12.72
N THR A 527 -41.18 32.52 -13.76
CA THR A 527 -41.65 33.30 -14.92
C THR A 527 -42.72 34.30 -14.50
N LEU A 528 -43.70 33.87 -13.70
CA LEU A 528 -44.76 34.74 -13.20
C LEU A 528 -44.21 35.85 -12.29
N ALA A 529 -43.21 35.55 -11.45
CA ALA A 529 -42.56 36.55 -10.61
C ALA A 529 -41.79 37.58 -11.46
N ASP A 530 -41.09 37.15 -12.52
CA ASP A 530 -40.37 38.03 -13.46
C ASP A 530 -41.33 38.96 -14.22
N GLU A 531 -42.44 38.43 -14.76
CA GLU A 531 -43.47 39.23 -15.45
C GLU A 531 -44.06 40.33 -14.56
N ARG A 532 -44.31 39.99 -13.28
CA ARG A 532 -44.81 40.94 -12.27
C ARG A 532 -43.76 42.00 -11.94
N MET A 533 -42.49 41.61 -11.82
CA MET A 533 -41.37 42.53 -11.60
C MET A 533 -41.24 43.52 -12.76
N TYR A 534 -41.27 43.03 -14.00
CA TYR A 534 -41.16 43.85 -15.20
C TYR A 534 -42.30 44.86 -15.32
N SER A 535 -43.53 44.44 -14.97
CA SER A 535 -44.70 45.30 -14.93
C SER A 535 -44.51 46.47 -13.93
N LEU A 536 -43.97 46.19 -12.73
CA LEU A 536 -43.68 47.22 -11.75
C LEU A 536 -42.55 48.17 -12.20
N LYS A 537 -41.47 47.60 -12.78
CA LYS A 537 -40.34 48.37 -13.32
C LYS A 537 -40.78 49.34 -14.42
N SER A 538 -41.68 48.90 -15.29
CA SER A 538 -42.26 49.74 -16.35
C SER A 538 -43.11 50.88 -15.77
N ALA A 539 -43.90 50.62 -14.74
CA ALA A 539 -44.68 51.65 -14.05
C ALA A 539 -43.79 52.68 -13.34
N HIS A 540 -42.66 52.27 -12.77
CA HIS A 540 -41.67 53.19 -12.18
C HIS A 540 -41.04 54.11 -13.24
N LYS A 541 -40.70 53.58 -14.42
CA LYS A 541 -40.15 54.38 -15.54
C LYS A 541 -41.13 55.46 -15.99
N LEU A 542 -42.41 55.12 -16.15
CA LEU A 542 -43.46 56.07 -16.56
C LEU A 542 -43.69 57.20 -15.55
N LYS A 543 -43.43 56.97 -14.26
CA LYS A 543 -43.52 58.00 -13.20
C LYS A 543 -42.28 58.89 -13.09
N ALA A 544 -41.16 58.46 -13.67
CA ALA A 544 -39.87 59.15 -13.60
C ALA A 544 -39.54 59.92 -14.89
N SER A 545 -40.20 59.59 -16.01
CA SER A 545 -40.30 60.41 -17.23
C SER A 545 -41.32 61.52 -17.05
#